data_AF-A0A961V9E8-F1
#
_entry.id   AF-A0A961V9E8-F1
#
_cell.length_a   1.000
_cell.length_b   1.000
_cell.length_c   1.000
_cell.angle_alpha   90.00
_cell.angle_beta   90.00
_cell.angle_gamma   90.00
#
_symmetry.space_group_name_H-M   'P 1'
#
loop_
_entity.id
_entity.type
_entity.pdbx_description
1 polymer ?
#
loop_
_entity_poly.entity_id
_entity_poly.type
_entity_poly.pdbx_seq_one_letter_code
_entity_poly.pdbx_strand_id
1 'polypeptide(L)'
;MTRFARHAALFALSLLVAGFSVTLARASDEPTDPQYFKVTNVASDDVLNVRAEPNGSAAIVGSLKPDAFPVEVFARQGDWGRIVFADANGWVSMNFLAPFAIAVVPGTKLPEGLVCGGTEPFWSAEVVGTDKLTFGTPDTAGLTFSITHSGPFVARSNADFIWAADTGENRAAASIRRQMCSDGMSDRDYPMSIDLLLRNDSSADAFEGCCSLPVFEK
;
A
#
# COMPACT_ATOMS: atom_id res chain seq x y z
N MET A 1 -8.62 -48.20 -77.32
CA MET A 1 -7.51 -48.94 -76.68
C MET A 1 -6.24 -48.12 -76.85
N THR A 2 -5.84 -47.34 -75.83
CA THR A 2 -4.45 -47.09 -75.37
C THR A 2 -4.47 -45.97 -74.33
N ARG A 3 -3.61 -46.13 -73.31
CA ARG A 3 -3.69 -45.56 -71.97
C ARG A 3 -3.36 -44.05 -71.92
N PHE A 4 -4.20 -43.29 -71.21
CA PHE A 4 -3.90 -41.95 -70.71
C PHE A 4 -3.00 -42.05 -69.47
N ALA A 5 -1.96 -41.21 -69.45
CA ALA A 5 -1.10 -40.95 -68.30
C ALA A 5 -1.84 -40.19 -67.20
N ARG A 6 -1.58 -40.51 -65.93
CA ARG A 6 -1.74 -39.56 -64.82
C ARG A 6 -0.60 -39.74 -63.82
N HIS A 7 0.21 -38.69 -63.72
CA HIS A 7 1.28 -38.54 -62.76
C HIS A 7 0.67 -38.45 -61.34
N ALA A 8 1.22 -39.24 -60.42
CA ALA A 8 0.89 -39.16 -59.00
C ALA A 8 1.56 -37.91 -58.41
N ALA A 9 0.76 -36.92 -58.00
CA ALA A 9 1.23 -35.81 -57.19
C ALA A 9 1.09 -36.21 -55.71
N LEU A 10 2.23 -36.37 -55.03
CA LEU A 10 2.31 -36.50 -53.57
C LEU A 10 1.92 -35.15 -52.94
N PHE A 11 0.77 -35.09 -52.29
CA PHE A 11 0.41 -33.99 -51.38
C PHE A 11 1.01 -34.30 -49.99
N ALA A 12 2.02 -33.54 -49.61
CA ALA A 12 2.53 -33.52 -48.24
C ALA A 12 1.49 -32.85 -47.33
N LEU A 13 0.97 -33.62 -46.37
CA LEU A 13 0.03 -33.15 -45.37
C LEU A 13 0.82 -32.51 -44.21
N SER A 14 0.98 -31.20 -44.27
CA SER A 14 1.60 -30.40 -43.21
C SER A 14 0.65 -30.34 -42.00
N LEU A 15 0.92 -31.09 -40.93
CA LEU A 15 0.22 -30.94 -39.65
C LEU A 15 0.63 -29.60 -39.01
N LEU A 16 -0.25 -28.61 -39.07
CA LEU A 16 -0.19 -27.41 -38.22
C LEU A 16 -0.55 -27.81 -36.79
N VAL A 17 0.46 -28.01 -35.95
CA VAL A 17 0.28 -28.09 -34.49
C VAL A 17 0.05 -26.67 -33.98
N ALA A 18 -1.21 -26.30 -33.76
CA ALA A 18 -1.55 -25.07 -33.05
C ALA A 18 -1.12 -25.22 -31.58
N GLY A 19 0.05 -24.68 -31.24
CA GLY A 19 0.55 -24.62 -29.87
C GLY A 19 -0.34 -23.72 -29.02
N PHE A 20 -1.21 -24.34 -28.22
CA PHE A 20 -1.99 -23.65 -27.19
C PHE A 20 -0.99 -23.24 -26.08
N SER A 21 -0.53 -22.00 -26.11
CA SER A 21 0.31 -21.46 -25.02
C SER A 21 -0.57 -21.29 -23.80
N VAL A 22 -0.46 -22.19 -22.83
CA VAL A 22 -1.01 -21.98 -21.49
C VAL A 22 -0.11 -20.98 -20.80
N THR A 23 -0.50 -19.71 -20.81
CA THR A 23 0.07 -18.72 -19.90
C THR A 23 -0.29 -19.13 -18.48
N LEU A 24 0.71 -19.58 -17.72
CA LEU A 24 0.60 -19.67 -16.27
C LEU A 24 0.35 -18.24 -15.75
N ALA A 25 -0.88 -17.95 -15.37
CA ALA A 25 -1.17 -16.78 -14.55
C ALA A 25 -0.36 -16.94 -13.26
N ARG A 26 0.65 -16.08 -13.06
CA ARG A 26 1.21 -15.88 -11.74
C ARG A 26 0.11 -15.26 -10.90
N ALA A 27 -0.35 -15.96 -9.86
CA ALA A 27 -1.22 -15.36 -8.85
C ALA A 27 -0.52 -14.09 -8.35
N SER A 28 -1.20 -12.95 -8.44
CA SER A 28 -0.71 -11.67 -7.98
C SER A 28 -0.54 -11.70 -6.46
N ASP A 29 0.67 -11.38 -5.99
CA ASP A 29 1.04 -11.21 -4.58
C ASP A 29 0.35 -9.98 -3.97
N GLU A 30 -0.98 -10.02 -3.78
CA GLU A 30 -1.73 -8.90 -3.20
C GLU A 30 -2.13 -9.17 -1.75
N PRO A 31 -1.55 -8.48 -0.77
CA PRO A 31 -2.14 -8.36 0.55
C PRO A 31 -3.44 -7.59 0.48
N THR A 32 -4.46 -8.23 1.03
CA THR A 32 -5.79 -7.67 1.20
C THR A 32 -5.87 -6.67 2.36
N ASP A 33 -4.79 -6.57 3.16
CA ASP A 33 -4.63 -5.69 4.32
C ASP A 33 -3.13 -5.58 4.66
N PRO A 34 -2.55 -4.39 4.91
CA PRO A 34 -1.21 -4.27 5.46
C PRO A 34 -1.08 -5.00 6.81
N GLN A 35 0.10 -5.55 7.07
CA GLN A 35 0.45 -6.22 8.32
C GLN A 35 1.60 -5.48 9.00
N TYR A 36 1.56 -5.41 10.31
CA TYR A 36 2.49 -4.61 11.10
C TYR A 36 3.46 -5.49 11.87
N PHE A 37 4.74 -5.13 11.78
CA PHE A 37 5.83 -5.87 12.38
C PHE A 37 6.76 -4.96 13.18
N LYS A 38 7.63 -5.59 13.97
CA LYS A 38 8.77 -4.97 14.61
C LYS A 38 10.03 -5.71 14.18
N VAL A 39 11.12 -4.96 13.95
CA VAL A 39 12.44 -5.54 13.69
C VAL A 39 12.94 -6.27 14.93
N THR A 40 13.36 -7.53 14.76
CA THR A 40 13.87 -8.42 15.82
C THR A 40 15.04 -9.24 15.31
N ASN A 41 15.81 -9.84 16.22
CA ASN A 41 16.97 -10.68 15.89
C ASN A 41 18.07 -9.97 15.07
N VAL A 42 18.17 -8.65 15.21
CA VAL A 42 19.26 -7.83 14.67
C VAL A 42 20.09 -7.34 15.84
N ALA A 43 21.42 -7.48 15.77
CA ALA A 43 22.33 -7.02 16.82
C ALA A 43 22.27 -5.50 16.97
N SER A 44 22.57 -4.96 18.15
CA SER A 44 22.45 -3.52 18.44
C SER A 44 23.38 -2.62 17.61
N ASP A 45 24.45 -3.19 17.05
CA ASP A 45 25.44 -2.56 16.18
C ASP A 45 25.30 -2.98 14.71
N ASP A 46 24.19 -3.64 14.35
CA ASP A 46 23.86 -4.10 13.00
C ASP A 46 22.52 -3.50 12.54
N VAL A 47 22.11 -3.80 11.31
CA VAL A 47 20.87 -3.31 10.69
C VAL A 47 20.15 -4.40 9.89
N LEU A 48 18.83 -4.24 9.76
CA LEU A 48 18.07 -5.00 8.77
C LEU A 48 18.12 -4.29 7.42
N ASN A 49 18.84 -4.87 6.45
CA ASN A 49 18.91 -4.31 5.10
C ASN A 49 17.53 -4.29 4.42
N VAL A 50 17.20 -3.15 3.81
CA VAL A 50 16.10 -2.99 2.86
C VAL A 50 16.67 -3.14 1.45
N ARG A 51 16.10 -4.03 0.65
CA ARG A 51 16.62 -4.40 -0.68
C ARG A 51 15.67 -4.01 -1.80
N ALA A 52 16.23 -3.80 -2.99
CA ALA A 52 15.47 -3.46 -4.20
C ALA A 52 14.55 -4.60 -4.68
N GLU A 53 14.93 -5.85 -4.43
CA GLU A 53 14.20 -7.05 -4.84
C GLU A 53 14.14 -8.08 -3.70
N PRO A 54 13.19 -9.04 -3.72
CA PRO A 54 13.01 -10.04 -2.68
C PRO A 54 14.03 -11.19 -2.79
N ASN A 55 15.32 -10.85 -2.71
CA ASN A 55 16.40 -11.83 -2.64
C ASN A 55 17.66 -11.26 -1.93
N GLY A 56 18.47 -12.15 -1.37
CA GLY A 56 19.61 -11.76 -0.53
C GLY A 56 20.78 -11.13 -1.30
N SER A 57 20.81 -11.26 -2.63
CA SER A 57 21.83 -10.68 -3.51
C SER A 57 21.44 -9.33 -4.11
N ALA A 58 20.18 -8.91 -3.95
CA ALA A 58 19.68 -7.66 -4.50
C ALA A 58 20.38 -6.45 -3.87
N ALA A 59 20.46 -5.35 -4.61
CA ALA A 59 21.03 -4.10 -4.14
C ALA A 59 20.35 -3.66 -2.84
N ILE A 60 21.16 -3.17 -1.89
CA ILE A 60 20.68 -2.57 -0.64
C ILE A 60 20.30 -1.12 -0.96
N VAL A 61 19.05 -0.76 -0.71
CA VAL A 61 18.49 0.59 -0.95
C VAL A 61 18.29 1.38 0.35
N GLY A 62 18.48 0.72 1.49
CA GLY A 62 18.45 1.33 2.80
C GLY A 62 18.54 0.28 3.89
N SER A 63 18.18 0.66 5.11
CA SER A 63 18.25 -0.21 6.27
C SER A 63 17.27 0.25 7.34
N LEU A 64 16.76 -0.70 8.13
CA LEU A 64 16.00 -0.44 9.34
C LEU A 64 16.88 -0.74 10.56
N LYS A 65 16.80 0.13 11.57
CA LYS A 65 17.49 -0.08 12.84
C LYS A 65 16.95 -1.30 13.60
N PRO A 66 17.75 -1.89 14.51
CA PRO A 66 17.24 -2.82 15.50
C PRO A 66 16.04 -2.22 16.23
N ASP A 67 15.05 -3.05 16.54
CA ASP A 67 13.82 -2.64 17.21
C ASP A 67 12.96 -1.59 16.48
N ALA A 68 13.20 -1.27 15.20
CA ALA A 68 12.31 -0.37 14.44
C ALA A 68 10.87 -0.92 14.37
N PHE A 69 9.88 -0.04 14.54
CA PHE A 69 8.45 -0.35 14.46
C PHE A 69 7.63 0.91 14.17
N PRO A 70 6.39 0.79 13.70
CA PRO A 70 5.85 -0.39 13.02
C PRO A 70 6.47 -0.50 11.62
N VAL A 71 6.73 -1.73 11.16
CA VAL A 71 7.10 -2.03 9.78
C VAL A 71 5.84 -2.49 9.06
N GLU A 72 5.29 -1.64 8.19
CA GLU A 72 4.09 -1.92 7.39
C GLU A 72 4.45 -2.77 6.16
N VAL A 73 4.19 -4.07 6.25
CA VAL A 73 4.36 -5.02 5.15
C VAL A 73 3.05 -5.13 4.38
N PHE A 74 3.07 -4.69 3.12
CA PHE A 74 1.90 -4.65 2.26
C PHE A 74 1.99 -5.53 1.01
N ALA A 75 3.11 -6.21 0.78
CA ALA A 75 3.21 -7.34 -0.16
C ALA A 75 4.13 -8.42 0.40
N ARG A 76 3.99 -9.67 -0.05
CA ARG A 76 4.91 -10.75 0.31
C ARG A 76 5.31 -11.53 -0.92
N GLN A 77 6.58 -11.90 -1.00
CA GLN A 77 7.10 -12.83 -2.01
C GLN A 77 8.07 -13.80 -1.32
N GLY A 78 7.60 -15.01 -1.04
CA GLY A 78 8.35 -15.97 -0.21
C GLY A 78 8.62 -15.40 1.19
N ASP A 79 9.89 -15.42 1.62
CA ASP A 79 10.33 -14.91 2.93
C ASP A 79 10.62 -13.40 2.94
N TRP A 80 10.13 -12.66 1.96
CA TRP A 80 10.35 -11.22 1.82
C TRP A 80 9.03 -10.46 1.94
N GLY A 81 9.05 -9.40 2.74
CA GLY A 81 7.96 -8.43 2.88
C GLY A 81 8.29 -7.14 2.14
N ARG A 82 7.36 -6.66 1.32
CA ARG A 82 7.44 -5.35 0.65
C ARG A 82 6.89 -4.27 1.57
N ILE A 83 7.63 -3.15 1.67
CA ILE A 83 7.34 -2.01 2.54
C ILE A 83 7.41 -0.70 1.76
N VAL A 84 6.71 0.33 2.23
CA VAL A 84 6.88 1.71 1.71
C VAL A 84 8.18 2.24 2.31
N PHE A 85 9.13 2.66 1.47
CA PHE A 85 10.47 3.01 1.96
C PHE A 85 11.18 4.03 1.07
N ALA A 86 11.58 5.15 1.67
CA ALA A 86 12.20 6.28 0.96
C ALA A 86 11.39 6.63 -0.29
N ASP A 87 12.04 6.88 -1.43
CA ASP A 87 11.42 7.32 -2.70
C ASP A 87 10.76 6.22 -3.53
N ALA A 88 10.72 4.98 -3.03
CA ALA A 88 10.16 3.83 -3.72
C ALA A 88 9.53 2.84 -2.72
N ASN A 89 9.52 1.56 -3.09
CA ASN A 89 9.29 0.47 -2.15
C ASN A 89 10.59 -0.31 -1.93
N GLY A 90 10.63 -1.07 -0.84
CA GLY A 90 11.74 -1.95 -0.53
C GLY A 90 11.29 -3.31 -0.02
N TRP A 91 12.22 -4.26 0.00
CA TRP A 91 11.99 -5.62 0.48
C TRP A 91 12.86 -5.92 1.70
N VAL A 92 12.25 -6.44 2.75
CA VAL A 92 12.92 -6.86 3.99
C VAL A 92 12.68 -8.35 4.23
N SER A 93 13.65 -9.03 4.81
CA SER A 93 13.48 -10.45 5.14
C SER A 93 12.56 -10.60 6.36
N MET A 94 11.50 -11.40 6.19
CA MET A 94 10.53 -11.71 7.24
C MET A 94 11.15 -12.46 8.43
N ASN A 95 12.34 -13.07 8.26
CA ASN A 95 13.06 -13.76 9.33
C ASN A 95 13.53 -12.82 10.46
N PHE A 96 13.62 -11.52 10.18
CA PHE A 96 14.00 -10.48 11.15
C PHE A 96 12.80 -9.64 11.60
N LEU A 97 11.57 -10.11 11.34
CA LEU A 97 10.34 -9.42 11.70
C LEU A 97 9.49 -10.28 12.63
N ALA A 98 9.02 -9.69 13.72
CA ALA A 98 8.00 -10.29 14.59
C ALA A 98 6.69 -9.52 14.48
N PRO A 99 5.51 -10.17 14.51
CA PRO A 99 4.23 -9.48 14.51
C PRO A 99 4.16 -8.42 15.61
N PHE A 100 3.67 -7.24 15.25
CA PHE A 100 3.56 -6.11 16.17
C PHE A 100 2.10 -5.63 16.22
N ALA A 101 1.57 -5.55 17.44
CA ALA A 101 0.24 -5.01 17.67
C ALA A 101 0.32 -3.48 17.70
N ILE A 102 -0.39 -2.85 16.78
CA ILE A 102 -0.55 -1.40 16.70
C ILE A 102 -1.82 -0.97 17.42
N ALA A 103 -1.82 0.26 17.94
CA ALA A 103 -3.07 0.92 18.30
C ALA A 103 -3.85 1.28 17.03
N VAL A 104 -5.18 1.19 17.09
CA VAL A 104 -6.06 1.50 15.96
C VAL A 104 -7.16 2.45 16.37
N VAL A 105 -7.65 3.24 15.42
CA VAL A 105 -8.83 4.09 15.61
C VAL A 105 -10.03 3.20 15.98
N PRO A 106 -10.78 3.51 17.05
CA PRO A 106 -11.85 2.65 17.54
C PRO A 106 -12.85 2.23 16.45
N GLY A 107 -13.16 0.93 16.40
CA GLY A 107 -14.09 0.36 15.43
C GLY A 107 -13.55 0.21 14.01
N THR A 108 -12.27 0.50 13.76
CA THR A 108 -11.64 0.38 12.43
C THR A 108 -10.42 -0.53 12.47
N LYS A 109 -9.72 -0.64 11.34
CA LYS A 109 -8.36 -1.20 11.26
C LYS A 109 -7.29 -0.14 11.00
N LEU A 110 -7.63 1.14 11.10
CA LEU A 110 -6.73 2.23 10.76
C LEU A 110 -5.71 2.45 11.88
N PRO A 111 -4.40 2.41 11.61
CA PRO A 111 -3.37 2.57 12.63
C PRO A 111 -3.33 3.98 13.24
N GLU A 112 -2.93 4.06 14.51
CA GLU A 112 -2.29 5.26 15.05
C GLU A 112 -1.06 5.62 14.22
N GLY A 113 -0.89 6.90 13.89
CA GLY A 113 0.21 7.39 13.07
C GLY A 113 0.02 7.17 11.57
N LEU A 114 -1.16 6.73 11.12
CA LEU A 114 -1.47 6.62 9.69
C LEU A 114 -1.28 8.00 9.03
N VAL A 115 -0.39 8.08 8.05
CA VAL A 115 -0.18 9.29 7.26
C VAL A 115 -0.74 9.08 5.87
N CYS A 116 -1.56 10.03 5.44
CA CYS A 116 -2.07 10.12 4.09
C CYS A 116 -1.67 11.44 3.44
N GLY A 117 -1.54 11.47 2.12
CA GLY A 117 -1.26 12.71 1.41
C GLY A 117 -1.47 12.61 -0.09
N GLY A 118 -1.48 13.79 -0.72
CA GLY A 118 -1.54 13.95 -2.18
C GLY A 118 -0.43 14.87 -2.67
N THR A 119 -0.06 14.70 -3.94
CA THR A 119 1.09 15.35 -4.56
C THR A 119 0.75 16.64 -5.28
N GLU A 120 -0.50 16.86 -5.74
CA GLU A 120 -0.93 18.14 -6.30
C GLU A 120 -2.45 18.37 -6.09
N PRO A 121 -2.86 19.40 -5.33
CA PRO A 121 -2.02 20.22 -4.45
C PRO A 121 -1.35 19.36 -3.38
N PHE A 122 -0.20 19.81 -2.85
CA PHE A 122 0.44 19.11 -1.73
C PHE A 122 -0.40 19.25 -0.46
N TRP A 123 -0.75 18.12 0.14
CA TRP A 123 -1.47 18.09 1.41
C TRP A 123 -1.12 16.81 2.18
N SER A 124 -1.35 16.85 3.49
CA SER A 124 -1.17 15.69 4.36
C SER A 124 -2.30 15.62 5.38
N ALA A 125 -2.65 14.40 5.79
CA ALA A 125 -3.47 14.12 6.94
C ALA A 125 -2.85 13.01 7.78
N GLU A 126 -2.93 13.11 9.09
CA GLU A 126 -2.35 12.14 10.03
C GLU A 126 -3.34 11.78 11.14
N VAL A 127 -3.42 10.49 11.44
CA VAL A 127 -4.10 10.00 12.64
C VAL A 127 -3.15 10.14 13.84
N VAL A 128 -3.46 11.05 14.76
CA VAL A 128 -2.64 11.30 15.95
C VAL A 128 -3.30 10.65 17.16
N GLY A 129 -2.57 9.80 17.87
CA GLY A 129 -3.18 8.93 18.87
C GLY A 129 -4.13 7.96 18.18
N THR A 130 -5.36 7.88 18.67
CA THR A 130 -6.43 7.09 18.01
C THR A 130 -7.75 7.86 17.93
N ASP A 131 -7.70 9.15 18.26
CA ASP A 131 -8.88 10.00 18.48
C ASP A 131 -8.77 11.35 17.77
N LYS A 132 -7.70 11.62 17.02
CA LYS A 132 -7.50 12.87 16.28
C LYS A 132 -7.09 12.63 14.85
N LEU A 133 -7.56 13.53 13.99
CA LEU A 133 -7.10 13.67 12.61
C LEU A 133 -6.50 15.07 12.48
N THR A 134 -5.24 15.17 12.09
CA THR A 134 -4.63 16.44 11.70
C THR A 134 -4.59 16.54 10.20
N PHE A 135 -4.80 17.74 9.64
CA PHE A 135 -4.70 18.03 8.21
C PHE A 135 -3.83 19.26 8.01
N GLY A 136 -3.04 19.32 6.95
CA GLY A 136 -2.30 20.53 6.60
C GLY A 136 -1.85 20.56 5.15
N THR A 137 -1.58 21.76 4.66
CA THR A 137 -0.89 22.03 3.40
C THR A 137 0.42 22.77 3.70
N PRO A 138 1.39 22.82 2.76
CA PRO A 138 2.61 23.59 2.97
C PRO A 138 2.37 25.09 3.27
N ASP A 139 1.26 25.64 2.78
CA ASP A 139 0.94 27.06 2.87
C ASP A 139 0.05 27.43 4.07
N THR A 140 -0.50 26.45 4.79
CA THR A 140 -1.50 26.69 5.84
C THR A 140 -1.10 26.07 7.18
N ALA A 141 -1.52 26.72 8.26
CA ALA A 141 -1.42 26.13 9.58
C ALA A 141 -2.32 24.89 9.66
N GLY A 142 -1.78 23.79 10.20
CA GLY A 142 -2.52 22.52 10.27
C GLY A 142 -3.80 22.63 11.11
N LEU A 143 -4.88 22.06 10.59
CA LEU A 143 -6.15 21.86 11.29
C LEU A 143 -6.07 20.59 12.12
N THR A 144 -6.64 20.61 13.32
CA THR A 144 -6.76 19.41 14.19
C THR A 144 -8.22 19.16 14.49
N PHE A 145 -8.69 17.96 14.18
CA PHE A 145 -10.04 17.49 14.40
C PHE A 145 -10.04 16.37 15.45
N SER A 146 -11.03 16.34 16.32
CA SER A 146 -11.32 15.17 17.16
C SER A 146 -12.19 14.20 16.38
N ILE A 147 -11.81 12.93 16.32
CA ILE A 147 -12.58 11.86 15.72
C ILE A 147 -13.84 11.65 16.57
N THR A 148 -14.99 11.86 15.95
CA THR A 148 -16.30 11.74 16.62
C THR A 148 -16.96 10.40 16.34
N HIS A 149 -16.78 9.88 15.12
CA HIS A 149 -17.32 8.60 14.69
C HIS A 149 -16.36 7.94 13.71
N SER A 150 -16.26 6.62 13.78
CA SER A 150 -15.46 5.81 12.88
C SER A 150 -16.01 4.41 12.82
N GLY A 151 -15.70 3.69 11.75
CA GLY A 151 -16.15 2.31 11.60
C GLY A 151 -15.88 1.76 10.20
N PRO A 152 -16.19 0.48 9.96
CA PRO A 152 -16.17 -0.08 8.63
C PRO A 152 -17.36 0.44 7.81
N PHE A 153 -17.23 0.43 6.48
CA PHE A 153 -18.39 0.62 5.62
C PHE A 153 -19.39 -0.54 5.78
N VAL A 154 -20.69 -0.23 5.69
CA VAL A 154 -21.73 -1.26 5.75
C VAL A 154 -21.58 -2.23 4.56
N ALA A 155 -21.70 -3.53 4.83
CA ALA A 155 -21.66 -4.62 3.85
C ALA A 155 -20.33 -4.84 3.09
N ARG A 156 -19.29 -4.04 3.35
CA ARG A 156 -17.94 -4.19 2.75
C ARG A 156 -16.88 -3.87 3.79
N SER A 157 -15.90 -4.76 3.96
CA SER A 157 -14.84 -4.61 4.96
C SER A 157 -13.50 -4.15 4.37
N ASN A 158 -13.45 -3.70 3.12
CA ASN A 158 -12.21 -3.21 2.49
C ASN A 158 -11.96 -1.71 2.68
N ALA A 159 -12.87 -1.02 3.37
CA ALA A 159 -12.74 0.40 3.67
C ALA A 159 -13.27 0.70 5.06
N ASP A 160 -12.66 1.69 5.71
CA ASP A 160 -13.10 2.27 6.96
C ASP A 160 -13.37 3.77 6.75
N PHE A 161 -14.24 4.35 7.56
CA PHE A 161 -14.54 5.77 7.53
C PHE A 161 -14.16 6.45 8.85
N ILE A 162 -13.90 7.76 8.76
CA ILE A 162 -13.69 8.66 9.90
C ILE A 162 -14.59 9.89 9.70
N TRP A 163 -15.28 10.31 10.75
CA TRP A 163 -15.87 11.64 10.89
C TRP A 163 -15.20 12.36 12.04
N ALA A 164 -14.69 13.55 11.78
CA ALA A 164 -14.00 14.35 12.77
C ALA A 164 -14.47 15.82 12.74
N ALA A 165 -14.36 16.49 13.89
CA ALA A 165 -14.77 17.88 14.06
C ALA A 165 -13.79 18.61 14.97
N ASP A 166 -13.56 19.90 14.71
CA ASP A 166 -12.87 20.77 15.65
C ASP A 166 -13.88 21.44 16.62
N THR A 167 -13.38 22.32 17.49
CA THR A 167 -14.23 23.08 18.42
C THR A 167 -15.04 24.19 17.75
N GLY A 168 -14.76 24.48 16.48
CA GLY A 168 -15.44 25.49 15.69
C GLY A 168 -16.39 24.86 14.67
N GLU A 169 -16.36 25.40 13.45
CA GLU A 169 -17.24 25.01 12.35
C GLU A 169 -16.61 23.97 11.42
N ASN A 170 -15.32 23.64 11.58
CA ASN A 170 -14.64 22.77 10.64
C ASN A 170 -15.01 21.29 10.89
N ARG A 171 -15.30 20.59 9.82
CA ARG A 171 -15.64 19.16 9.81
C ARG A 171 -14.77 18.45 8.77
N ALA A 172 -14.39 17.23 9.09
CA ALA A 172 -13.68 16.33 8.21
C ALA A 172 -14.43 14.99 8.11
N ALA A 173 -14.51 14.43 6.90
CA ALA A 173 -14.96 13.07 6.67
C ALA A 173 -13.96 12.38 5.75
N ALA A 174 -13.51 11.19 6.11
CA ALA A 174 -12.55 10.42 5.32
C ALA A 174 -13.08 9.01 5.05
N SER A 175 -12.83 8.52 3.84
CA SER A 175 -12.98 7.12 3.43
C SER A 175 -11.60 6.58 3.12
N ILE A 176 -11.11 5.62 3.89
CA ILE A 176 -9.80 5.01 3.71
C ILE A 176 -9.99 3.57 3.23
N ARG A 177 -9.45 3.25 2.06
CA ARG A 177 -9.60 1.96 1.40
C ARG A 177 -8.28 1.21 1.42
N ARG A 178 -8.33 -0.08 1.77
CA ARG A 178 -7.21 -1.03 1.66
C ARG A 178 -7.10 -1.48 0.20
N GLN A 179 -6.36 -0.72 -0.58
CA GLN A 179 -6.11 -0.96 -2.00
C GLN A 179 -4.80 -0.29 -2.41
N MET A 180 -4.11 -0.86 -3.39
CA MET A 180 -2.89 -0.26 -3.93
C MET A 180 -3.19 1.13 -4.50
N CYS A 181 -2.39 2.09 -4.07
CA CYS A 181 -2.49 3.48 -4.44
C CYS A 181 -1.13 3.97 -4.97
N SER A 182 -1.16 4.79 -6.00
CA SER A 182 0.01 5.49 -6.52
C SER A 182 -0.24 6.98 -6.44
N ASP A 183 0.78 7.74 -6.02
CA ASP A 183 0.73 9.20 -5.92
C ASP A 183 0.96 9.91 -7.27
N GLY A 184 1.10 9.15 -8.37
CA GLY A 184 1.26 9.67 -9.72
C GLY A 184 2.59 10.37 -10.01
N MET A 185 3.48 10.48 -9.02
CA MET A 185 4.74 11.23 -9.10
C MET A 185 5.97 10.39 -8.77
N SER A 186 5.80 9.33 -7.99
CA SER A 186 6.88 8.42 -7.58
C SER A 186 6.61 6.98 -7.99
N ASP A 187 7.67 6.16 -7.98
CA ASP A 187 7.57 4.72 -8.17
C ASP A 187 7.16 3.99 -6.86
N ARG A 188 6.36 4.65 -6.02
CA ARG A 188 5.85 4.11 -4.75
C ARG A 188 4.44 3.58 -4.93
N ASP A 189 4.27 2.31 -4.57
CA ASP A 189 2.97 1.75 -4.24
C ASP A 189 2.70 1.95 -2.74
N TYR A 190 1.49 2.36 -2.40
CA TYR A 190 0.99 2.50 -1.04
C TYR A 190 -0.14 1.50 -0.79
N PRO A 191 -0.26 0.93 0.43
CA PRO A 191 -1.27 -0.09 0.74
C PRO A 191 -2.71 0.42 0.79
N MET A 192 -2.88 1.73 0.86
CA MET A 192 -4.17 2.36 1.12
C MET A 192 -4.35 3.63 0.29
N SER A 193 -5.60 3.93 -0.04
CA SER A 193 -6.01 5.22 -0.60
C SER A 193 -6.98 5.93 0.34
N ILE A 194 -7.11 7.24 0.19
CA ILE A 194 -8.04 8.08 0.95
C ILE A 194 -8.83 9.00 0.02
N ASP A 195 -10.13 9.12 0.31
CA ASP A 195 -10.97 10.24 -0.10
C ASP A 195 -11.27 11.07 1.15
N LEU A 196 -10.77 12.31 1.23
CA LEU A 196 -10.93 13.22 2.36
C LEU A 196 -11.77 14.43 1.96
N LEU A 197 -12.84 14.67 2.72
CA LEU A 197 -13.71 15.83 2.57
C LEU A 197 -13.50 16.75 3.78
N LEU A 198 -13.16 18.00 3.51
CA LEU A 198 -13.13 19.06 4.51
C LEU A 198 -14.25 20.04 4.23
N ARG A 199 -14.93 20.52 5.27
CA ARG A 199 -15.91 21.59 5.14
C ARG A 199 -15.96 22.48 6.35
N ASN A 200 -16.43 23.70 6.14
CA ASN A 200 -16.96 24.59 7.17
C ASN A 200 -18.34 25.10 6.68
N ASP A 201 -18.85 26.19 7.27
CA ASP A 201 -20.15 26.75 6.92
C ASP A 201 -20.15 27.49 5.56
N SER A 202 -18.96 27.85 5.03
CA SER A 202 -18.79 28.66 3.82
C SER A 202 -18.11 27.92 2.66
N SER A 203 -17.34 26.87 2.90
CA SER A 203 -16.58 26.13 1.88
C SER A 203 -16.57 24.62 2.13
N ALA A 204 -16.33 23.86 1.06
CA ALA A 204 -16.07 22.44 1.11
C ALA A 204 -15.01 22.08 0.05
N ASP A 205 -14.01 21.33 0.47
CA ASP A 205 -12.89 20.88 -0.34
C ASP A 205 -12.80 19.35 -0.26
N ALA A 206 -12.38 18.72 -1.36
CA ALA A 206 -12.21 17.28 -1.46
C ALA A 206 -10.79 16.97 -1.92
N PHE A 207 -10.19 15.96 -1.32
CA PHE A 207 -8.82 15.53 -1.55
C PHE A 207 -8.77 14.03 -1.76
N GLU A 208 -7.99 13.60 -2.75
CA GLU A 208 -7.66 12.20 -2.98
C GLU A 208 -6.16 12.00 -2.72
N GLY A 209 -5.79 10.84 -2.20
CA GLY A 209 -4.41 10.57 -1.85
C GLY A 209 -4.13 9.12 -1.46
N CYS A 210 -2.88 8.86 -1.13
CA CYS A 210 -2.41 7.55 -0.68
C CYS A 210 -2.03 7.59 0.80
N CYS A 211 -2.13 6.44 1.48
CA CYS A 211 -1.80 6.32 2.89
C CYS A 211 -0.80 5.19 3.15
N SER A 212 0.07 5.42 4.13
CA SER A 212 0.95 4.41 4.70
C SER A 212 1.23 4.73 6.17
N LEU A 213 1.69 3.73 6.91
CA LEU A 213 2.15 3.92 8.27
C LEU A 213 3.70 4.05 8.26
N PRO A 214 4.25 5.24 8.53
CA PRO A 214 5.70 5.43 8.54
C PRO A 214 6.38 4.56 9.60
N VAL A 215 7.59 4.09 9.28
CA VAL A 215 8.42 3.35 10.23
C VAL A 215 9.05 4.33 11.24
N PHE A 216 8.89 4.10 12.54
CA PHE A 216 9.63 4.83 13.56
C PHE A 216 10.95 4.13 13.86
N GLU A 217 12.03 4.83 13.59
CA GLU A 217 13.39 4.41 13.92
C GLU A 217 13.86 5.16 15.16
N LYS A 218 13.76 4.51 16.32
CA LYS A 218 14.21 5.08 17.60
C LYS A 218 15.70 5.48 17.60
#